data_AF-A0A351IYN0-F1
#
_entry.id   AF-A0A351IYN0-F1
#
_cell.length_a   1.000
_cell.length_b   1.000
_cell.length_c   1.000
_cell.angle_alpha   90.00
_cell.angle_beta   90.00
_cell.angle_gamma   90.00
#
_symmetry.space_group_name_H-M   'P 1'
#
loop_
_entity.id
_entity.type
_entity.pdbx_description
1 polymer ?
#
loop_
_entity_poly.entity_id
_entity_poly.type
_entity_poly.pdbx_seq_one_letter_code
_entity_poly.pdbx_strand_id
1 'polypeptide(L)'
;MTNKKWALLAAVTVAGFFSGFLNGLLGTGGGIAIVLFLLHMTKNSPDPGRTSKKVFATANTIVLIVSLCSLILYVCFGKFTVMTVQNGYPYFLMAIPGGLLGAVWLEKCKPMLIRKLFGTLLLIAGIRLLF
;
A
#
# COMPACT_ATOMS: atom_id res chain seq x y z
N MET A 1 -15.55 26.42 -9.83
CA MET A 1 -14.97 25.06 -9.76
C MET A 1 -13.71 24.96 -8.88
N THR A 2 -13.18 26.07 -8.35
CA THR A 2 -11.92 26.17 -7.61
C THR A 2 -12.02 25.71 -6.15
N ASN A 3 -13.11 26.04 -5.44
CA ASN A 3 -13.25 25.74 -4.00
C ASN A 3 -13.34 24.24 -3.67
N LYS A 4 -13.92 23.42 -4.56
CA LYS A 4 -14.00 21.96 -4.36
C LYS A 4 -12.64 21.28 -4.42
N LYS A 5 -11.70 21.78 -5.25
CA LYS A 5 -10.35 21.20 -5.37
C LYS A 5 -9.53 21.45 -4.10
N TRP A 6 -9.60 22.65 -3.54
CA TRP A 6 -8.92 22.99 -2.29
C TRP A 6 -9.48 22.23 -1.10
N ALA A 7 -10.81 22.06 -1.02
CA ALA A 7 -11.42 21.21 0.01
C ALA A 7 -10.98 19.75 -0.09
N LEU A 8 -10.87 19.21 -1.31
CA LEU A 8 -10.36 17.86 -1.55
C LEU A 8 -8.88 17.71 -1.16
N LEU A 9 -8.04 18.69 -1.54
CA LEU A 9 -6.63 18.69 -1.16
C LEU A 9 -6.48 18.75 0.36
N ALA A 10 -7.19 19.66 1.03
CA ALA A 10 -7.20 19.75 2.49
C ALA A 10 -7.63 18.44 3.14
N ALA A 11 -8.70 17.80 2.65
CA ALA A 11 -9.16 16.51 3.17
C ALA A 11 -8.10 15.40 3.01
N VAL A 12 -7.42 15.33 1.86
CA VAL A 12 -6.36 14.33 1.62
C VAL A 12 -5.14 14.61 2.49
N THR A 13 -4.77 15.88 2.71
CA THR A 13 -3.64 16.25 3.58
C THR A 13 -3.93 15.89 5.04
N VAL A 14 -5.14 16.19 5.54
CA VAL A 14 -5.55 15.84 6.91
C VAL A 14 -5.62 14.32 7.09
N ALA A 15 -6.21 13.61 6.11
CA ALA A 15 -6.24 12.15 6.14
C ALA A 15 -4.82 11.55 6.10
N GLY A 16 -3.92 12.12 5.28
CA GLY A 16 -2.51 11.74 5.19
C GLY A 16 -1.78 11.93 6.52
N PHE A 17 -1.97 13.06 7.18
CA PHE A 17 -1.40 13.35 8.49
C PHE A 17 -1.88 12.35 9.55
N PHE A 18 -3.20 12.13 9.65
CA PHE A 18 -3.77 11.16 10.59
C PHE A 18 -3.33 9.74 10.27
N SER A 19 -3.23 9.36 9.00
CA SER A 19 -2.71 8.06 8.59
C SER A 19 -1.26 7.89 9.00
N GLY A 20 -0.41 8.90 8.82
CA GLY A 20 0.98 8.87 9.28
C GLY A 20 1.09 8.73 10.80
N PHE A 21 0.26 9.47 11.53
CA PHE A 21 0.17 9.36 12.99
C PHE A 21 -0.26 7.96 13.44
N LEU A 22 -1.35 7.43 12.87
CA LEU A 22 -1.80 6.06 13.10
C LEU A 22 -0.78 5.03 12.65
N ASN A 23 -0.01 5.30 11.60
CA ASN A 23 1.03 4.38 11.12
C ASN A 23 2.21 4.32 12.09
N GLY A 24 2.49 5.40 12.82
CA GLY A 24 3.42 5.41 13.94
C GLY A 24 2.89 4.70 15.19
N LEU A 25 1.60 4.85 15.48
CA LEU A 25 0.98 4.29 16.69
C LEU A 25 0.57 2.81 16.57
N LEU A 26 -0.05 2.43 15.44
CA LEU A 26 -0.62 1.11 15.17
C LEU A 26 0.21 0.29 14.18
N GLY A 27 1.34 0.84 13.68
CA GLY A 27 2.12 0.23 12.62
C GLY A 27 1.40 0.25 11.28
N THR A 28 1.62 -0.77 10.45
CA THR A 28 1.09 -0.86 9.06
C THR A 28 -0.43 -0.69 8.93
N GLY A 29 -1.20 -0.86 10.01
CA GLY A 29 -2.64 -0.58 10.05
C GLY A 29 -3.01 0.87 9.70
N GLY A 30 -2.17 1.85 10.07
CA GLY A 30 -2.40 3.26 9.74
C GLY A 30 -2.25 3.57 8.25
N GLY A 31 -1.28 2.92 7.59
CA GLY A 31 -1.11 2.99 6.13
C GLY A 31 -2.20 2.26 5.34
N ILE A 32 -2.88 1.28 5.95
CA ILE A 32 -4.03 0.61 5.31
C ILE A 32 -5.29 1.49 5.39
N ALA A 33 -5.46 2.23 6.49
CA ALA A 33 -6.60 3.13 6.69
C ALA A 33 -6.71 4.21 5.59
N ILE A 34 -5.59 4.81 5.15
CA ILE A 34 -5.61 5.79 4.05
C ILE A 34 -6.06 5.17 2.73
N VAL A 35 -5.63 3.95 2.43
CA VAL A 35 -6.00 3.24 1.19
C VAL A 35 -7.51 2.96 1.18
N LEU A 36 -8.08 2.54 2.31
CA LEU A 36 -9.52 2.35 2.45
C LEU A 36 -10.29 3.66 2.29
N PHE A 37 -9.79 4.76 2.88
CA PHE A 37 -10.39 6.09 2.74
C PHE A 37 -10.37 6.57 1.28
N LEU A 38 -9.24 6.43 0.58
CA LEU A 38 -9.10 6.75 -0.84
C LEU A 38 -10.05 5.91 -1.70
N LEU A 39 -10.20 4.61 -1.42
CA LEU A 39 -11.15 3.73 -2.11
C LEU A 39 -12.62 4.08 -1.81
N HIS A 40 -12.91 4.62 -0.62
CA HIS A 40 -14.23 5.09 -0.27
C HIS A 40 -14.58 6.36 -1.04
N MET A 41 -13.66 7.34 -1.06
CA MET A 41 -13.83 8.61 -1.79
C MET A 41 -13.98 8.41 -3.31
N THR A 42 -13.29 7.43 -3.87
CA THR A 42 -13.33 7.14 -5.32
C THR A 42 -14.48 6.23 -5.76
N LYS A 43 -15.37 5.83 -4.84
CA LYS A 43 -16.55 5.01 -5.12
C LYS A 43 -17.55 5.72 -6.05
N ASN A 44 -17.64 7.05 -5.98
CA ASN A 44 -18.57 7.88 -6.75
C ASN A 44 -17.93 8.54 -7.99
N SER A 45 -16.70 8.14 -8.37
CA SER A 45 -16.05 8.64 -9.58
C SER A 45 -16.71 8.08 -10.85
N PRO A 46 -16.59 8.75 -12.01
CA PRO A 46 -17.19 8.33 -13.28
C PRO A 46 -16.82 6.90 -13.69
N ASP A 47 -15.58 6.49 -13.35
CA ASP A 47 -15.03 5.15 -13.56
C ASP A 47 -14.47 4.58 -12.25
N PRO A 48 -15.31 3.99 -11.37
CA PRO A 48 -14.87 3.50 -10.06
C PRO A 48 -13.84 2.36 -10.19
N GLY A 49 -13.93 1.59 -11.28
CA GLY A 49 -13.02 0.49 -11.56
C GLY A 49 -11.60 0.92 -11.90
N ARG A 50 -11.44 1.88 -12.81
CA ARG A 50 -10.13 2.42 -13.19
C ARG A 50 -9.48 3.19 -12.05
N THR A 51 -10.30 3.89 -11.27
CA THR A 51 -9.82 4.69 -10.14
C THR A 51 -9.33 3.81 -8.99
N SER A 52 -10.02 2.71 -8.68
CA SER A 52 -9.56 1.74 -7.66
C SER A 52 -8.19 1.15 -8.01
N LYS A 53 -7.96 0.77 -9.27
CA LYS A 53 -6.65 0.28 -9.73
C LYS A 53 -5.55 1.33 -9.55
N LYS A 54 -5.84 2.61 -9.85
CA LYS A 54 -4.89 3.72 -9.63
C LYS A 54 -4.56 3.90 -8.15
N VAL A 55 -5.53 3.79 -7.23
CA VAL A 55 -5.27 3.90 -5.78
C VAL A 55 -4.32 2.79 -5.33
N PHE A 56 -4.55 1.54 -5.73
CA PHE A 56 -3.67 0.42 -5.40
C PHE A 56 -2.26 0.58 -5.99
N ALA A 57 -2.16 0.98 -7.26
CA ALA A 57 -0.88 1.22 -7.91
C ALA A 57 -0.09 2.33 -7.19
N THR A 58 -0.75 3.45 -6.88
CA THR A 58 -0.13 4.58 -6.18
C THR A 58 0.35 4.18 -4.79
N ALA A 59 -0.48 3.45 -4.03
CA ALA A 59 -0.11 2.95 -2.70
C ALA A 59 1.13 2.03 -2.78
N ASN A 60 1.14 1.09 -3.74
CA ASN A 60 2.28 0.20 -3.94
C ASN A 60 3.56 0.95 -4.34
N THR A 61 3.47 1.97 -5.20
CA THR A 61 4.63 2.80 -5.55
C THR A 61 5.20 3.54 -4.35
N ILE A 62 4.35 4.08 -3.47
CA ILE A 62 4.80 4.75 -2.23
C ILE A 62 5.52 3.75 -1.33
N VAL A 63 4.94 2.55 -1.15
CA VAL A 63 5.56 1.48 -0.37
C VAL A 63 6.92 1.08 -0.95
N LEU A 64 7.06 1.00 -2.29
CA LEU A 64 8.33 0.74 -2.95
C LEU A 64 9.37 1.82 -2.65
N ILE A 65 9.01 3.11 -2.73
CA ILE A 65 9.92 4.22 -2.43
C ILE A 65 10.38 4.16 -0.96
N VAL A 66 9.45 3.93 -0.03
CA VAL A 66 9.75 3.80 1.41
C VAL A 66 10.65 2.59 1.66
N SER A 67 10.39 1.46 0.98
CA SER A 67 11.22 0.26 1.08
C SER A 67 12.63 0.50 0.54
N LEU A 68 12.75 1.26 -0.56
CA LEU A 68 14.05 1.64 -1.13
C LEU A 68 14.83 2.54 -0.17
N CYS A 69 14.17 3.54 0.44
CA CYS A 69 14.78 4.38 1.46
C CYS A 69 15.25 3.55 2.66
N SER A 70 14.43 2.60 3.11
CA SER A 70 14.77 1.68 4.20
C SER A 70 16.00 0.85 3.85
N LEU A 71 16.08 0.32 2.62
CA LEU A 71 17.23 -0.42 2.13
C LEU A 71 18.51 0.44 2.15
N ILE A 72 18.45 1.67 1.64
CA ILE A 72 19.60 2.60 1.63
C ILE A 72 20.08 2.90 3.05
N LEU A 73 19.15 3.15 3.98
CA LEU A 73 19.48 3.38 5.39
C LEU A 73 20.15 2.15 6.00
N TYR A 74 19.62 0.94 5.78
CA TYR A 74 20.23 -0.29 6.30
C TYR A 74 21.66 -0.52 5.79
N VAL A 75 21.93 -0.16 4.53
CA VAL A 75 23.27 -0.21 3.94
C VAL A 75 24.18 0.84 4.56
N CYS A 76 23.74 2.10 4.67
CA CYS A 76 24.56 3.19 5.23
C CYS A 76 24.90 2.99 6.71
N PHE A 77 23.97 2.46 7.51
CA PHE A 77 24.19 2.21 8.94
C PHE A 77 24.97 0.91 9.23
N GLY A 78 25.49 0.23 8.21
CA GLY A 78 26.33 -0.97 8.38
C GLY A 78 25.61 -2.18 8.96
N LYS A 79 24.27 -2.15 9.03
CA LYS A 79 23.45 -3.28 9.52
C LYS A 79 23.18 -4.33 8.44
N PHE A 80 23.67 -4.10 7.22
CA PHE A 80 23.58 -5.03 6.11
C PHE A 80 24.67 -6.12 6.24
N THR A 81 24.41 -7.11 7.09
CA THR A 81 25.34 -8.24 7.32
C THR A 81 25.19 -9.29 6.21
N VAL A 82 26.29 -9.94 5.83
CA VAL A 82 26.32 -11.04 4.83
C VAL A 82 25.31 -12.16 5.18
N MET A 83 25.09 -12.42 6.46
CA MET A 83 24.11 -13.39 6.98
C MET A 83 22.65 -13.05 6.60
N THR A 84 22.31 -11.76 6.50
CA THR A 84 20.98 -11.28 6.09
C THR A 84 20.74 -11.49 4.60
N VAL A 85 21.79 -11.37 3.78
CA VAL A 85 21.72 -11.62 2.33
C VAL A 85 21.62 -13.11 2.04
N GLN A 86 22.38 -13.94 2.77
CA GLN A 86 22.39 -15.39 2.58
C GLN A 86 21.06 -16.04 2.97
N ASN A 87 20.43 -15.57 4.06
CA ASN A 87 19.10 -16.03 4.48
C ASN A 87 17.96 -15.34 3.71
N GLY A 88 18.21 -14.14 3.17
CA GLY A 88 17.24 -13.33 2.44
C GLY A 88 17.12 -13.68 0.95
N TYR A 89 18.17 -14.24 0.34
CA TYR A 89 18.20 -14.61 -1.08
C TYR A 89 17.00 -15.43 -1.57
N PRO A 90 16.52 -16.50 -0.89
CA PRO A 90 15.34 -17.23 -1.34
C PRO A 90 14.08 -16.37 -1.38
N TYR A 91 13.95 -15.40 -0.47
CA TYR A 91 12.82 -14.46 -0.45
C TYR A 91 12.90 -13.49 -1.62
N PHE A 92 14.07 -12.94 -1.95
CA PHE A 92 14.22 -12.08 -3.13
C PHE A 92 13.93 -12.85 -4.43
N LEU A 93 14.42 -14.09 -4.53
CA LEU A 93 14.23 -14.95 -5.70
C LEU A 93 12.75 -15.24 -5.97
N MET A 94 11.92 -15.38 -4.93
CA MET A 94 10.47 -15.52 -5.10
C MET A 94 9.73 -14.18 -5.18
N ALA A 95 10.18 -13.14 -4.49
CA ALA A 95 9.51 -11.85 -4.43
C ALA A 95 9.51 -11.13 -5.79
N ILE A 96 10.60 -11.23 -6.56
CA ILE A 96 10.71 -10.60 -7.89
C ILE A 96 9.68 -11.19 -8.87
N PRO A 97 9.66 -12.51 -9.15
CA PRO A 97 8.67 -13.10 -10.05
C PRO A 97 7.24 -12.99 -9.48
N GLY A 98 7.06 -13.14 -8.16
CA GLY A 98 5.77 -12.97 -7.51
C GLY A 98 5.20 -11.56 -7.65
N GLY A 99 6.04 -10.54 -7.47
CA GLY A 99 5.67 -9.13 -7.67
C GLY A 99 5.36 -8.80 -9.12
N LEU A 100 6.13 -9.33 -10.06
CA LEU A 100 5.92 -9.13 -11.50
C LEU A 100 4.62 -9.80 -11.98
N LEU A 101 4.40 -11.06 -11.60
CA LEU A 101 3.16 -11.80 -11.86
C LEU A 101 1.97 -11.10 -11.21
N GLY A 102 2.13 -10.62 -9.98
CA GLY A 102 1.11 -9.85 -9.26
C GLY A 102 0.74 -8.55 -9.99
N ALA A 103 1.72 -7.80 -10.48
CA ALA A 103 1.49 -6.57 -11.23
C ALA A 103 0.75 -6.83 -12.56
N VAL A 104 1.19 -7.84 -13.33
CA VAL A 104 0.54 -8.24 -14.59
C VAL A 104 -0.90 -8.73 -14.33
N TRP A 105 -1.12 -9.47 -13.25
CA TRP A 105 -2.45 -9.95 -12.90
C TRP A 105 -3.36 -8.81 -12.42
N LEU A 106 -2.83 -7.83 -11.69
CA LEU A 106 -3.57 -6.65 -11.26
C LEU A 106 -4.15 -5.88 -12.45
N GLU A 107 -3.41 -5.81 -13.57
CA GLU A 107 -3.86 -5.17 -14.79
C GLU A 107 -5.02 -5.92 -15.46
N LYS A 108 -4.94 -7.27 -15.51
CA LYS A 108 -5.96 -8.14 -16.12
C LYS A 108 -7.21 -8.36 -15.25
N CYS A 109 -7.13 -8.16 -13.94
CA CYS A 109 -8.23 -8.45 -13.02
C CYS A 109 -9.37 -7.42 -13.08
N LYS A 110 -10.60 -7.89 -12.83
CA LYS A 110 -11.76 -7.01 -12.60
C LYS A 110 -11.52 -6.20 -11.30
N PRO A 111 -11.74 -4.87 -11.31
CA PRO A 111 -11.50 -4.01 -10.14
C PRO A 111 -12.24 -4.46 -8.87
N MET A 112 -13.44 -5.01 -9.05
CA MET A 112 -14.28 -5.53 -7.96
C MET A 112 -13.65 -6.76 -7.29
N LEU A 113 -12.93 -7.59 -8.05
CA LEU A 113 -12.21 -8.76 -7.52
C LEU A 113 -11.03 -8.33 -6.65
N ILE A 114 -10.24 -7.35 -7.12
CA ILE A 114 -9.09 -6.79 -6.38
C ILE A 114 -9.55 -6.22 -5.04
N ARG A 115 -10.65 -5.44 -5.06
CA ARG A 115 -11.22 -4.83 -3.86
C ARG A 115 -11.70 -5.88 -2.85
N LYS A 116 -12.34 -6.95 -3.35
CA LYS A 116 -12.82 -8.06 -2.50
C LYS A 116 -11.66 -8.88 -1.93
N LEU A 117 -10.64 -9.20 -2.74
CA LEU A 117 -9.44 -9.90 -2.30
C LEU A 117 -8.68 -9.11 -1.23
N PHE A 118 -8.41 -7.82 -1.49
CA PHE A 118 -7.72 -6.97 -0.53
C PHE A 118 -8.48 -6.84 0.78
N GLY A 119 -9.79 -6.61 0.72
CA GLY A 119 -10.64 -6.56 1.92
C GLY A 119 -10.67 -7.88 2.69
N THR A 120 -10.73 -9.02 1.99
CA THR A 120 -10.71 -10.35 2.62
C THR A 120 -9.37 -10.63 3.29
N LEU A 121 -8.25 -10.31 2.64
CA LEU A 121 -6.91 -10.41 3.22
C LEU A 121 -6.78 -9.53 4.47
N LEU A 122 -7.33 -8.31 4.43
CA LEU A 122 -7.37 -7.42 5.59
C LEU A 122 -8.16 -8.01 6.76
N LEU A 123 -9.33 -8.59 6.49
CA LEU A 123 -10.15 -9.24 7.52
C LEU A 123 -9.43 -10.43 8.12
N ILE A 124 -8.81 -11.28 7.30
CA ILE A 124 -8.00 -12.42 7.78
C ILE A 124 -6.84 -11.92 8.65
N ALA A 125 -6.12 -10.89 8.22
CA ALA A 125 -5.03 -10.31 8.99
C ALA A 125 -5.51 -9.72 10.33
N GLY A 126 -6.67 -9.04 10.32
CA GLY A 126 -7.29 -8.51 11.54
C GLY A 126 -7.72 -9.60 12.52
N ILE A 127 -8.35 -10.68 12.02
CA ILE A 127 -8.75 -11.82 12.86
C ILE A 127 -7.52 -12.50 13.45
N ARG A 128 -6.46 -12.74 12.65
CA ARG A 128 -5.21 -13.36 13.10
C ARG A 128 -4.43 -12.52 14.12
N LEU A 129 -4.69 -11.21 14.19
CA LEU A 129 -4.09 -10.36 15.22
C LEU A 129 -4.84 -10.44 16.55
N LEU A 130 -6.12 -10.84 16.54
CA LEU A 130 -6.96 -10.97 17.72
C LEU A 130 -6.91 -12.38 18.35
N PHE A 131 -6.60 -13.41 17.56
CA PHE A 131 -6.50 -14.81 17.97
C PHE A 131 -5.12 -15.36 17.62
#